data_AF-X0THU7-F1
#
_entry.id   AF-X0THU7-F1
#
_cell.length_a   1.000
_cell.length_b   1.000
_cell.length_c   1.000
_cell.angle_alpha   90.00
_cell.angle_beta   90.00
_cell.angle_gamma   90.00
#
_symmetry.space_group_name_H-M   'P 1'
#
loop_
_entity.id
_entity.type
_entity.pdbx_description
1 polymer ?
#
loop_
_entity_poly.entity_id
_entity_poly.type
_entity_poly.pdbx_seq_one_letter_code
_entity_poly.pdbx_strand_id
1 'polypeptide(L)' 'MSGHSKWSQIKRQKGVTDAKRGQLFTKLAREIIVAGRQGGANLESNFQLRLAVQKARDNNMPLENIERAIKRGSG' A
#
# COMPACT_ATOMS: atom_id res chain seq x y z
N MET A 1 -2.58 -26.59 33.29
CA MET A 1 -1.89 -27.11 32.10
C MET A 1 -2.10 -26.14 30.96
N SER A 2 -1.02 -25.50 30.54
CA SER A 2 -0.95 -24.42 29.58
C SER A 2 -1.22 -24.95 28.17
N GLY A 3 -2.49 -24.97 27.77
CA GLY A 3 -2.92 -25.24 26.39
C GLY A 3 -2.64 -24.06 25.46
N HIS A 4 -1.42 -23.52 25.48
CA HIS A 4 -1.01 -22.46 24.56
C HIS A 4 -0.66 -23.09 23.22
N SER A 5 -1.69 -23.22 22.37
CA SER A 5 -1.49 -23.44 20.95
C SER A 5 -0.69 -22.25 20.38
N LYS A 6 0.64 -22.41 20.33
CA LYS A 6 1.57 -21.47 19.70
C LYS A 6 1.06 -21.05 18.31
N TRP A 7 0.49 -22.00 17.59
CA TRP A 7 -0.14 -21.77 16.30
C TRP A 7 -1.35 -20.83 16.36
N SER A 8 -2.27 -21.03 17.30
CA SER A 8 -3.47 -20.19 17.45
C SER A 8 -3.10 -18.73 17.74
N GLN A 9 -2.07 -18.51 18.56
CA GLN A 9 -1.57 -17.16 18.86
C GLN A 9 -0.88 -16.52 17.66
N ILE A 10 -0.02 -17.25 16.94
CA ILE A 10 0.61 -16.78 15.70
C ILE A 10 -0.46 -16.44 14.64
N LYS A 11 -1.46 -17.30 14.45
CA LYS A 11 -2.56 -17.09 13.51
C LYS A 11 -3.32 -15.80 13.82
N ARG A 12 -3.68 -15.57 15.09
CA ARG A 12 -4.40 -14.36 15.52
C ARG A 12 -3.56 -13.11 15.28
N GLN A 13 -2.29 -13.13 15.70
CA GLN A 13 -1.40 -11.99 15.53
C GLN A 13 -1.18 -11.66 14.06
N LYS A 14 -0.93 -12.69 13.23
CA LYS A 14 -0.76 -12.55 11.79
C LYS A 14 -2.01 -11.96 11.12
N GLY A 15 -3.20 -12.42 11.48
CA GLY A 15 -4.45 -11.87 10.95
C GLY A 15 -4.61 -10.38 11.24
N VAL A 16 -4.27 -9.92 12.44
CA VAL A 16 -4.32 -8.49 12.79
C VAL A 16 -3.27 -7.69 12.00
N THR A 17 -2.05 -8.20 11.85
CA THR A 17 -1.01 -7.51 11.07
C THR A 17 -1.34 -7.44 9.59
N ASP A 18 -1.92 -8.50 9.03
CA ASP A 18 -2.29 -8.56 7.63
C ASP A 18 -3.48 -7.63 7.33
N ALA A 19 -4.46 -7.54 8.24
CA ALA A 19 -5.55 -6.57 8.13
C ALA A 19 -5.05 -5.11 8.16
N LYS A 20 -4.12 -4.80 9.06
CA LYS A 20 -3.47 -3.47 9.13
C LYS A 20 -2.69 -3.15 7.85
N ARG A 21 -1.94 -4.13 7.32
CA ARG A 21 -1.20 -3.99 6.06
C ARG A 21 -2.15 -3.75 4.88
N GLY A 22 -3.26 -4.47 4.81
CA GLY A 22 -4.30 -4.26 3.79
C GLY A 22 -4.86 -2.84 3.82
N GLN A 23 -5.21 -2.32 5.01
CA GLN A 23 -5.69 -0.94 5.18
C GLN A 23 -4.64 0.10 4.76
N LEU A 24 -3.38 -0.13 5.11
CA LEU A 24 -2.25 0.73 4.71
C LEU A 24 -2.10 0.77 3.18
N PHE A 25 -2.16 -0.39 2.53
CA PHE A 25 -2.10 -0.48 1.07
C PHE A 25 -3.26 0.26 0.40
N THR A 26 -4.48 0.18 0.95
CA THR A 26 -5.62 0.95 0.43
C THR A 26 -5.44 2.47 0.59
N LYS A 27 -4.76 2.92 1.65
CA LYS A 27 -4.45 4.35 1.85
C LYS A 27 -3.39 4.83 0.86
N LEU A 28 -2.30 4.10 0.72
CA LEU A 28 -1.21 4.41 -0.21
C LEU A 28 -1.69 4.40 -1.67
N ALA A 29 -2.51 3.41 -2.06
CA ALA A 29 -3.08 3.36 -3.40
C ALA A 29 -3.97 4.57 -3.70
N ARG A 30 -4.77 5.02 -2.72
CA ARG A 30 -5.58 6.25 -2.86
C ARG A 30 -4.71 7.50 -3.00
N GLU A 31 -3.64 7.61 -2.20
CA GLU A 31 -2.68 8.73 -2.30
C GLU A 31 -2.06 8.80 -3.70
N ILE A 32 -1.63 7.66 -4.25
CA ILE A 32 -1.09 7.57 -5.62
C ILE A 32 -2.13 7.98 -6.68
N ILE A 33 -3.37 7.49 -6.57
CA ILE A 33 -4.45 7.83 -7.52
C ILE A 33 -4.75 9.33 -7.51
N VAL A 34 -4.87 9.93 -6.33
CA VAL A 34 -5.15 11.37 -6.19
C VAL A 34 -3.99 12.20 -6.74
N ALA A 35 -2.75 11.84 -6.40
CA ALA A 35 -1.57 12.52 -6.94
C ALA A 35 -1.50 12.42 -8.47
N GLY A 36 -1.77 11.24 -9.03
CA GLY A 36 -1.82 11.01 -10.48
C GLY A 36 -2.91 11.82 -11.18
N ARG A 37 -4.07 11.99 -10.53
CA ARG A 37 -5.18 12.79 -11.06
C ARG A 37 -4.90 14.30 -11.05
N GLN A 38 -4.17 14.78 -10.05
CA GLN A 38 -3.88 16.21 -9.88
C GLN A 38 -2.72 16.72 -10.74
N GLY A 39 -1.65 15.92 -10.88
CA GLY A 39 -0.42 16.34 -11.56
C GLY A 39 -0.01 15.48 -12.75
N GLY A 40 -0.91 14.62 -13.23
CA GLY A 40 -0.66 13.68 -14.32
C GLY A 40 0.14 12.44 -13.90
N ALA A 41 0.28 11.51 -14.84
CA ALA A 41 0.87 10.18 -14.65
C ALA A 41 2.41 10.15 -14.55
N ASN A 42 3.07 11.28 -14.85
CA ASN A 42 4.51 11.35 -15.00
C ASN A 42 5.19 11.59 -13.65
N LEU A 43 6.03 10.64 -13.23
CA LEU A 43 6.77 10.69 -11.97
C LEU A 43 7.80 11.82 -11.90
N GLU A 44 8.40 12.18 -13.04
CA GLU A 44 9.42 13.23 -13.12
C GLU A 44 8.82 14.64 -12.97
N SER A 45 7.63 14.88 -13.53
CA SER A 45 6.95 16.17 -13.44
C SER A 45 6.11 16.34 -12.17
N ASN A 46 5.72 15.24 -11.52
CA ASN A 46 4.82 15.24 -10.38
C ASN A 46 5.54 14.80 -9.09
N PHE A 47 6.03 15.78 -8.32
CA PHE A 47 6.70 15.52 -7.04
C PHE A 47 5.81 14.77 -6.03
N GLN A 48 4.50 15.07 -5.99
CA GLN A 48 3.56 14.39 -5.09
C GLN A 48 3.41 12.91 -5.45
N LEU A 49 3.33 12.59 -6.74
CA LEU A 49 3.27 11.21 -7.21
C LEU A 49 4.55 10.44 -6.87
N ARG A 50 5.72 11.06 -7.08
CA ARG A 50 7.01 10.47 -6.72
C ARG A 50 7.11 10.16 -5.24
N LEU A 51 6.69 11.08 -4.37
CA LEU A 51 6.69 10.87 -2.92
C LEU A 51 5.71 9.75 -2.51
N ALA A 52 4.50 9.72 -3.08
CA ALA A 52 3.51 8.69 -2.82
C ALA A 52 4.01 7.29 -3.25
N VAL A 53 4.69 7.20 -4.39
CA VAL A 53 5.30 5.95 -4.87
C VAL A 53 6.47 5.51 -3.98
N GLN A 54 7.31 6.44 -3.52
CA GLN A 54 8.38 6.11 -2.59
C GLN A 54 7.83 5.53 -1.28
N LYS A 55 6.83 6.19 -0.67
CA LYS A 55 6.14 5.67 0.53
C LYS A 55 5.55 4.28 0.32
N ALA A 56 5.01 4.00 -0.87
CA ALA A 56 4.47 2.69 -1.20
C ALA A 56 5.58 1.62 -1.27
N ARG A 57 6.72 1.93 -1.87
CA ARG A 57 7.90 1.05 -1.92
C ARG A 57 8.48 0.79 -0.53
N ASP A 58 8.59 1.83 0.30
CA ASP A 58 9.08 1.70 1.69
C ASP A 58 8.22 0.77 2.54
N ASN A 59 6.93 0.65 2.21
CA ASN A 59 5.97 -0.25 2.86
C ASN A 59 5.86 -1.63 2.18
N ASN A 60 6.77 -1.96 1.25
CA ASN A 60 6.78 -3.22 0.49
C ASN A 60 5.49 -3.46 -0.32
N MET A 61 4.86 -2.39 -0.82
CA MET A 61 3.76 -2.55 -1.76
C MET A 61 4.31 -3.14 -3.08
N PRO A 62 3.69 -4.20 -3.63
CA PRO A 62 4.09 -4.74 -4.93
C PRO A 62 4.04 -3.71 -6.05
N LEU A 63 5.04 -3.73 -6.95
CA LEU A 63 5.13 -2.79 -8.08
C LEU A 63 3.86 -2.81 -8.96
N GLU A 64 3.28 -3.98 -9.19
CA GLU A 64 2.04 -4.12 -9.96
C GLU A 64 0.88 -3.29 -9.37
N ASN A 65 0.77 -3.25 -8.04
CA ASN A 65 -0.28 -2.47 -7.37
C ASN A 65 -0.02 -0.96 -7.50
N ILE A 66 1.24 -0.54 -7.46
CA ILE A 66 1.65 0.85 -7.66
C ILE A 66 1.31 1.28 -9.09
N GLU A 67 1.71 0.50 -10.09
CA GLU A 67 1.41 0.78 -11.50
C GLU A 67 -0.09 0.81 -11.77
N ARG A 68 -0.86 -0.13 -11.20
CA ARG A 68 -2.32 -0.14 -11.30
C ARG A 68 -2.95 1.11 -10.71
N ALA A 69 -2.43 1.61 -9.58
CA ALA A 69 -2.89 2.84 -8.96
C ALA A 69 -2.54 4.08 -9.81
N ILE A 70 -1.33 4.14 -10.39
CA ILE A 70 -0.93 5.23 -11.30
C ILE A 70 -1.85 5.25 -12.53
N LYS A 71 -2.03 4.11 -13.21
CA LYS A 71 -2.89 3.97 -14.40
C LYS A 71 -4.34 4.39 -14.11
N ARG A 72 -4.83 4.12 -12.91
CA ARG A 72 -6.19 4.52 -12.48
C ARG A 72 -6.31 6.01 -12.18
N GLY A 73 -5.23 6.67 -11.76
CA GLY A 73 -5.21 8.11 -11.53
C GLY A 73 -5.00 8.92 -12.81
N SER A 74 -4.39 8.33 -13.82
CA SER A 74 -4.13 8.97 -15.12
C SER A 74 -5.26 8.86 -16.14
N GLY A 75 -6.31 8.09 -15.82
CA GLY A 75 -7.50 7.89 -16.66
C GLY A 75 -8.68 8.72 -16.16
#